data_AF-A0A7S2PJ05-F1
#
_entry.id   AF-A0A7S2PJ05-F1
#
_cell.length_a   1.000
_cell.length_b   1.000
_cell.length_c   1.000
_cell.angle_alpha   90.00
_cell.angle_beta   90.00
_cell.angle_gamma   90.00
#
_symmetry.space_group_name_H-M   'P 1'
#
loop_
_entity.id
_entity.type
_entity.pdbx_description
1 polymer ?
#
loop_
_entity_poly.entity_id
_entity_poly.type
_entity_poly.pdbx_seq_one_letter_code
_entity_poly.pdbx_strand_id
1 'polypeptide(L)'
;DAEAFVLLALAYAFALAWTTDELGLSVELGAFLGGLGLRAFSVDLGLRAEHLVGGLKDTFVAWFFASIGLVVNPRFLLDNLRAILTVVTFVFLLKLATGFLPLWLLAGRKAAAPAIGALRTSWILAHISEFGFVLASKGTSWGVISRHVYLLLIGANALSLSLAPWLFRLRDVL
;
A
#
# COMPACT_ATOMS: atom_id res chain seq x y z
N ASP A 1 23.51 20.53 -9.91
CA ASP A 1 23.48 19.41 -10.88
C ASP A 1 22.36 18.43 -10.55
N ALA A 2 21.76 17.79 -11.56
CA ALA A 2 20.60 16.92 -11.38
C ALA A 2 21.00 15.56 -10.80
N GLU A 3 22.14 15.04 -11.23
CA GLU A 3 22.72 13.77 -10.81
C GLU A 3 23.09 13.80 -9.33
N ALA A 4 23.79 14.86 -8.90
CA ALA A 4 24.14 15.07 -7.50
C ALA A 4 22.89 15.16 -6.60
N PHE A 5 21.81 15.77 -7.10
CA PHE A 5 20.57 15.87 -6.37
C PHE A 5 19.86 14.52 -6.22
N VAL A 6 19.82 13.70 -7.28
CA VAL A 6 19.26 12.33 -7.21
C VAL A 6 20.03 11.50 -6.20
N LEU A 7 21.36 11.53 -6.24
CA LEU A 7 22.20 10.81 -5.29
C LEU A 7 21.95 11.27 -3.85
N LEU A 8 21.85 12.58 -3.62
CA LEU A 8 21.57 13.14 -2.29
C LEU A 8 20.18 12.74 -1.79
N ALA A 9 19.16 12.79 -2.65
CA ALA A 9 17.79 12.41 -2.29
C ALA A 9 17.69 10.92 -1.94
N LEU A 10 18.36 10.06 -2.69
CA LEU A 10 18.45 8.62 -2.39
C LEU A 10 19.26 8.36 -1.13
N ALA A 11 20.40 9.01 -0.95
CA ALA A 11 21.21 8.89 0.26
C ALA A 11 20.42 9.33 1.50
N TYR A 12 19.64 10.40 1.40
CA TYR A 12 18.75 10.87 2.46
C TYR A 12 17.66 9.83 2.79
N ALA A 13 16.98 9.29 1.76
CA ALA A 13 15.97 8.25 1.96
C ALA A 13 16.57 6.98 2.58
N PHE A 14 17.75 6.54 2.14
CA PHE A 14 18.45 5.39 2.71
C PHE A 14 18.94 5.64 4.13
N ALA A 15 19.42 6.84 4.44
CA ALA A 15 19.84 7.19 5.79
C ALA A 15 18.66 7.10 6.78
N LEU A 16 17.48 7.58 6.39
CA LEU A 16 16.28 7.46 7.21
C LEU A 16 15.79 6.02 7.30
N ALA A 17 15.81 5.27 6.19
CA ALA A 17 15.46 3.85 6.17
C ALA A 17 16.36 3.02 7.11
N TRP A 18 17.67 3.26 7.07
CA TRP A 18 18.64 2.66 7.99
C TRP A 18 18.34 3.06 9.43
N THR A 19 18.15 4.34 9.70
CA THR A 19 17.90 4.85 11.05
C THR A 19 16.64 4.22 11.65
N THR A 20 15.58 4.06 10.85
CA THR A 20 14.36 3.37 11.33
C THR A 20 14.59 1.89 11.60
N ASP A 21 15.41 1.20 10.82
CA ASP A 21 15.74 -0.21 11.04
C ASP A 21 16.51 -0.41 12.35
N GLU A 22 17.49 0.44 12.64
CA GLU A 22 18.26 0.45 13.90
C GLU A 22 17.37 0.71 15.13
N LEU A 23 16.30 1.50 14.95
CA LEU A 23 15.30 1.75 15.99
C LEU A 23 14.28 0.60 16.14
N GLY A 24 14.42 -0.48 15.36
CA GLY A 24 13.49 -1.62 15.34
C GLY A 24 12.16 -1.31 14.63
N LEU A 25 12.08 -0.21 13.88
CA LEU A 25 10.96 0.15 13.03
C LEU A 25 11.14 -0.42 11.62
N SER A 26 10.10 -0.32 10.78
CA SER A 26 10.19 -0.84 9.41
C SER A 26 11.01 0.09 8.51
N VAL A 27 11.82 -0.50 7.63
CA VAL A 27 12.66 0.22 6.65
C VAL A 27 11.81 1.08 5.72
N GLU A 28 10.60 0.61 5.40
CA GLU A 28 9.65 1.29 4.52
C GLU A 28 9.09 2.56 5.15
N LEU A 29 8.93 2.58 6.49
CA LEU A 29 8.54 3.77 7.22
C LEU A 29 9.62 4.85 7.06
N GLY A 30 10.90 4.52 7.22
CA GLY A 30 12.00 5.48 7.05
C GLY A 30 12.08 6.02 5.62
N ALA A 31 11.93 5.15 4.62
CA ALA A 31 11.88 5.57 3.21
C ALA A 31 10.69 6.52 2.93
N PHE A 32 9.51 6.23 3.49
CA PHE A 32 8.33 7.08 3.39
C PHE A 32 8.53 8.44 4.07
N LEU A 33 9.09 8.45 5.28
CA LEU A 33 9.45 9.67 6.00
C LEU A 33 10.50 10.50 5.25
N GLY A 34 11.42 9.86 4.53
CA GLY A 34 12.36 10.55 3.64
C GLY A 34 11.65 11.28 2.51
N GLY A 35 10.73 10.62 1.81
CA GLY A 35 9.92 11.27 0.78
C GLY A 35 9.10 12.44 1.33
N LEU A 36 8.42 12.25 2.46
CA LEU A 36 7.66 13.31 3.15
C LEU A 36 8.56 14.45 3.62
N GLY A 37 9.75 14.15 4.12
CA GLY A 37 10.73 15.14 4.59
C GLY A 37 11.15 16.07 3.46
N LEU A 38 11.51 15.52 2.29
CA LEU A 38 11.86 16.33 1.11
C LEU A 38 10.72 17.28 0.72
N ARG A 39 9.47 16.81 0.79
CA ARG A 39 8.28 17.62 0.51
C ARG A 39 7.99 18.66 1.59
N ALA A 40 8.26 18.34 2.85
CA ALA A 40 8.07 19.23 3.99
C ALA A 40 9.11 20.35 4.04
N PHE A 41 10.34 20.11 3.59
CA PHE A 41 11.38 21.14 3.49
C PHE A 41 11.01 22.24 2.50
N SER A 42 10.63 21.87 1.28
CA SER A 42 9.98 22.80 0.36
C SER A 42 9.18 22.06 -0.71
N VAL A 43 8.12 22.72 -1.18
CA VAL A 43 7.29 22.21 -2.28
C VAL A 43 8.16 21.94 -3.52
N ASP A 44 9.04 22.88 -3.87
CA ASP A 44 9.92 22.78 -5.05
C ASP A 44 10.91 21.63 -4.95
N LEU A 45 11.51 21.39 -3.77
CA LEU A 45 12.40 20.26 -3.53
C LEU A 45 11.66 18.94 -3.71
N GLY A 46 10.44 18.83 -3.17
CA GLY A 46 9.59 17.66 -3.34
C GLY A 46 9.24 17.38 -4.80
N LEU A 47 8.83 18.40 -5.56
CA LEU A 47 8.52 18.25 -7.00
C LEU A 47 9.77 17.85 -7.80
N ARG A 48 10.91 18.46 -7.48
CA ARG A 48 12.18 18.13 -8.13
C ARG A 48 12.61 16.69 -7.84
N ALA A 49 12.44 16.21 -6.61
CA ALA A 49 12.69 14.82 -6.24
C ALA A 49 11.76 13.85 -6.97
N GLU A 50 10.46 14.15 -7.01
CA GLU A 50 9.50 13.33 -7.76
C GLU A 50 9.86 13.24 -9.25
N HIS A 51 10.23 14.36 -9.87
CA HIS A 51 10.59 14.38 -11.29
C HIS A 51 11.89 13.61 -11.58
N LEU A 52 12.95 13.85 -10.80
CA LEU A 52 14.27 13.29 -11.08
C LEU A 52 14.43 11.84 -10.59
N VAL A 53 13.80 11.46 -9.47
CA VAL A 53 13.81 10.08 -8.95
C VAL A 53 12.69 9.24 -9.55
N GLY A 54 11.68 9.88 -10.17
CA GLY A 54 10.48 9.22 -10.72
C GLY A 54 10.78 8.03 -11.63
N GLY A 55 11.69 8.17 -12.58
CA GLY A 55 12.06 7.08 -13.48
C GLY A 55 12.67 5.86 -12.76
N LEU A 56 13.47 6.10 -11.72
CA LEU A 56 14.03 5.04 -10.89
C LEU A 56 12.96 4.36 -10.04
N LYS A 57 12.07 5.16 -9.43
CA LYS A 57 10.90 4.66 -8.68
C LYS A 57 10.05 3.75 -9.56
N ASP A 58 9.70 4.20 -10.77
CA ASP A 58 8.84 3.43 -11.67
C ASP A 58 9.51 2.12 -12.12
N THR A 59 10.82 2.13 -12.35
CA THR A 59 11.60 0.93 -12.67
C THR A 59 11.57 -0.08 -11.51
N PHE A 60 11.77 0.36 -10.28
CA PHE A 60 11.72 -0.53 -9.10
C PHE A 60 10.31 -1.03 -8.80
N VAL A 61 9.28 -0.20 -9.01
CA VAL A 61 7.88 -0.63 -8.89
C VAL A 61 7.56 -1.72 -9.92
N ALA A 62 7.97 -1.53 -11.17
CA ALA A 62 7.80 -2.55 -12.21
C ALA A 62 8.53 -3.86 -11.85
N TRP A 63 9.76 -3.77 -11.36
CA TRP A 63 10.53 -4.92 -10.89
C TRP A 63 9.84 -5.64 -9.71
N PHE A 64 9.35 -4.87 -8.73
CA PHE A 64 8.64 -5.39 -7.57
C PHE A 64 7.42 -6.21 -8.00
N PHE A 65 6.56 -5.64 -8.87
CA PHE A 65 5.39 -6.34 -9.35
C PHE A 65 5.71 -7.55 -10.23
N ALA A 66 6.75 -7.48 -11.07
CA ALA A 66 7.22 -8.62 -11.82
C ALA A 66 7.66 -9.76 -10.89
N SER A 67 8.38 -9.44 -9.82
CA SER A 67 8.85 -10.41 -8.82
C SER A 67 7.69 -11.06 -8.07
N ILE A 68 6.68 -10.28 -7.65
CA ILE A 68 5.46 -10.82 -7.04
C ILE A 68 4.72 -11.73 -8.02
N GLY A 69 4.62 -11.34 -9.30
CA GLY A 69 4.03 -12.16 -10.36
C GLY A 69 4.69 -13.53 -10.52
N LEU A 70 6.02 -13.62 -10.33
CA LEU A 70 6.75 -14.89 -10.37
C LEU A 70 6.49 -15.80 -9.15
N VAL A 71 6.18 -15.20 -7.99
CA VAL A 71 5.84 -15.95 -6.76
C VAL A 71 4.41 -16.50 -6.83
N VAL A 72 3.51 -15.81 -7.53
CA VAL A 72 2.11 -16.22 -7.68
C VAL A 72 2.00 -17.44 -8.58
N ASN A 73 1.66 -18.59 -7.99
CA ASN A 73 1.36 -19.80 -8.74
C ASN A 73 -0.14 -19.86 -9.12
N PRO A 74 -0.50 -19.83 -10.42
CA PRO A 74 -1.90 -19.86 -10.84
C PRO A 74 -2.66 -21.10 -10.37
N ARG A 75 -2.00 -22.27 -10.31
CA ARG A 75 -2.63 -23.50 -9.82
C ARG A 75 -3.00 -23.38 -8.36
N PHE A 76 -2.07 -22.87 -7.54
CA PHE A 76 -2.33 -22.62 -6.12
C PHE A 76 -3.52 -21.69 -5.90
N LEU A 77 -3.65 -20.63 -6.71
CA LEU A 77 -4.77 -19.70 -6.62
C LEU A 77 -6.10 -20.37 -6.93
N LEU A 78 -6.15 -21.24 -7.96
CA LEU A 78 -7.37 -21.97 -8.33
C LEU A 78 -7.74 -22.98 -7.24
N ASP A 79 -6.77 -23.72 -6.72
CA ASP A 79 -6.98 -24.74 -5.69
C ASP A 79 -7.47 -24.11 -4.38
N ASN A 80 -7.01 -22.89 -4.06
CA ASN A 80 -7.34 -22.18 -2.81
C ASN A 80 -8.29 -21.00 -3.03
N LEU A 81 -8.98 -20.93 -4.17
CA LEU A 81 -9.77 -19.78 -4.56
C LEU A 81 -10.81 -19.39 -3.52
N ARG A 82 -11.45 -20.39 -2.90
CA ARG A 82 -12.43 -20.18 -1.82
C ARG A 82 -11.80 -19.47 -0.63
N ALA A 83 -10.64 -19.95 -0.15
CA ALA A 83 -9.94 -19.35 0.97
C ALA A 83 -9.49 -17.92 0.66
N ILE A 84 -8.97 -17.68 -0.55
CA ILE A 84 -8.54 -16.36 -1.00
C ILE A 84 -9.72 -15.38 -1.04
N LEU A 85 -10.85 -15.77 -1.63
CA LEU A 85 -12.05 -14.94 -1.68
C LEU A 85 -12.58 -14.64 -0.27
N THR A 86 -12.59 -15.61 0.63
CA THR A 86 -12.96 -15.39 2.03
C THR A 86 -12.06 -14.34 2.69
N VAL A 87 -10.75 -14.43 2.52
CA VAL A 87 -9.80 -13.44 3.06
C VAL A 87 -10.03 -12.06 2.47
N VAL A 88 -10.16 -11.95 1.14
CA VAL A 88 -10.39 -10.67 0.45
C VAL A 88 -11.68 -10.02 0.93
N THR A 89 -12.80 -10.76 0.93
CA THR A 89 -14.09 -10.24 1.38
C THR A 89 -14.06 -9.86 2.85
N PHE A 90 -13.45 -10.69 3.70
CA PHE A 90 -13.32 -10.40 5.12
C PHE A 90 -12.53 -9.12 5.38
N VAL A 91 -11.34 -8.98 4.78
CA VAL A 91 -10.50 -7.79 4.95
C VAL A 91 -11.19 -6.55 4.36
N PHE A 92 -11.87 -6.69 3.22
CA PHE A 92 -12.61 -5.59 2.61
C PHE A 92 -13.74 -5.09 3.52
N LEU A 93 -14.59 -6.00 4.05
CA LEU A 93 -15.67 -5.64 4.96
C LEU A 93 -15.15 -5.05 6.27
N LEU A 94 -14.08 -5.61 6.81
CA LEU A 94 -13.44 -5.10 8.02
C LEU A 94 -12.96 -3.67 7.79
N LYS A 95 -12.19 -3.42 6.72
CA LYS A 95 -11.68 -2.09 6.38
C LYS A 95 -12.81 -1.10 6.09
N LEU A 96 -13.86 -1.54 5.41
CA LEU A 96 -15.03 -0.74 5.12
C LEU A 96 -15.70 -0.28 6.42
N ALA A 97 -15.92 -1.19 7.37
CA ALA A 97 -16.51 -0.88 8.67
C ALA A 97 -15.61 0.04 9.50
N THR A 98 -14.32 -0.27 9.59
CA THR A 98 -13.35 0.52 10.37
C THR A 98 -13.05 1.89 9.76
N GLY A 99 -13.23 2.06 8.45
CA GLY A 99 -13.15 3.37 7.78
C GLY A 99 -14.45 4.16 7.91
N PHE A 100 -15.58 3.50 7.72
CA PHE A 100 -16.89 4.15 7.68
C PHE A 100 -17.27 4.71 9.04
N LEU A 101 -17.12 3.93 10.11
CA LEU A 101 -17.62 4.31 11.43
C LEU A 101 -16.94 5.59 11.97
N PRO A 102 -15.60 5.72 11.95
CA PRO A 102 -14.95 6.97 12.39
C PRO A 102 -15.28 8.15 11.48
N LEU A 103 -15.28 7.95 10.15
CA LEU A 103 -15.59 9.03 9.21
C LEU A 103 -17.01 9.55 9.37
N TRP A 104 -17.97 8.64 9.58
CA TRP A 104 -19.36 8.99 9.82
C TRP A 104 -19.54 9.73 11.15
N LEU A 105 -18.87 9.29 12.22
CA LEU A 105 -18.91 9.96 13.53
C LEU A 105 -18.26 11.35 13.50
N LEU A 106 -17.13 11.50 12.80
CA LEU A 106 -16.36 12.75 12.72
C LEU A 106 -16.97 13.78 11.75
N ALA A 107 -17.65 13.35 10.69
CA ALA A 107 -18.28 14.24 9.72
C ALA A 107 -19.36 15.16 10.34
N GLY A 108 -19.92 14.76 11.49
CA GLY A 108 -20.92 15.53 12.23
C GLY A 108 -22.19 15.84 11.42
N ARG A 109 -23.09 16.65 11.99
CA ARG A 109 -24.34 17.08 11.33
C ARG A 109 -24.16 18.16 10.25
N LYS A 110 -22.93 18.64 10.03
CA LYS A 110 -22.64 19.81 9.17
C LYS A 110 -22.26 19.45 7.73
N ALA A 111 -21.89 18.20 7.45
CA ALA A 111 -21.63 17.75 6.09
C ALA A 111 -22.94 17.45 5.36
N ALA A 112 -23.03 17.80 4.07
CA ALA A 112 -24.12 17.31 3.22
C ALA A 112 -23.95 15.80 3.03
N ALA A 113 -24.95 15.01 3.45
CA ALA A 113 -24.94 13.54 3.41
C ALA A 113 -23.68 12.87 4.01
N PRO A 114 -23.43 13.02 5.33
CA PRO A 114 -22.21 12.55 6.00
C PRO A 114 -22.00 11.03 5.84
N ALA A 115 -23.08 10.26 5.77
CA ALA A 115 -23.03 8.82 5.54
C ALA A 115 -22.57 8.45 4.12
N ILE A 116 -23.02 9.17 3.08
CA ILE A 116 -22.65 8.86 1.69
C ILE A 116 -21.18 9.21 1.45
N GLY A 117 -20.72 10.35 1.96
CA GLY A 117 -19.30 10.74 1.90
C GLY A 117 -18.40 9.74 2.61
N ALA A 118 -18.74 9.38 3.85
CA ALA A 118 -17.99 8.38 4.62
C ALA A 118 -17.97 7.01 3.93
N LEU A 119 -19.09 6.58 3.34
CA LEU A 119 -19.19 5.31 2.62
C LEU A 119 -18.30 5.31 1.37
N ARG A 120 -18.40 6.34 0.52
CA ARG A 120 -17.59 6.47 -0.70
C ARG A 120 -16.09 6.47 -0.42
N THR A 121 -15.66 7.20 0.61
CA THR A 121 -14.24 7.24 1.02
C THR A 121 -13.79 5.88 1.54
N SER A 122 -14.58 5.26 2.41
CA SER A 122 -14.24 3.94 2.98
C SER A 122 -14.23 2.84 1.94
N TRP A 123 -15.12 2.91 0.96
CA TRP A 123 -15.19 1.97 -0.16
C TRP A 123 -13.91 1.93 -0.98
N ILE A 124 -13.36 3.11 -1.30
CA ILE A 124 -12.07 3.21 -1.99
C ILE A 124 -10.94 2.65 -1.13
N LEU A 125 -10.92 2.97 0.17
CA LEU A 125 -9.84 2.59 1.08
C LEU A 125 -9.87 1.11 1.50
N ALA A 126 -10.99 0.42 1.25
CA ALA A 126 -11.22 -0.95 1.71
C ALA A 126 -10.38 -2.01 0.98
N HIS A 127 -9.82 -1.70 -0.20
CA HIS A 127 -8.92 -2.63 -0.90
C HIS A 127 -7.61 -2.88 -0.13
N ILE A 128 -7.01 -4.04 -0.33
CA ILE A 128 -5.69 -4.37 0.19
C ILE A 128 -4.65 -3.66 -0.67
N SER A 129 -3.74 -2.92 -0.03
CA SER A 129 -2.70 -2.12 -0.70
C SER A 129 -1.45 -2.95 -1.00
N GLU A 130 -0.58 -2.44 -1.85
CA GLU A 130 0.73 -3.01 -2.20
C GLU A 130 1.61 -3.29 -0.97
N PHE A 131 1.47 -2.48 0.08
CA PHE A 131 2.12 -2.69 1.38
C PHE A 131 1.80 -4.05 2.02
N GLY A 132 0.67 -4.69 1.65
CA GLY A 132 0.32 -6.04 2.10
C GLY A 132 1.36 -7.09 1.70
N PHE A 133 2.01 -6.94 0.53
CA PHE A 133 3.08 -7.85 0.09
C PHE A 133 4.33 -7.73 0.96
N VAL A 134 4.70 -6.50 1.30
CA VAL A 134 5.84 -6.22 2.17
C VAL A 134 5.61 -6.79 3.55
N LEU A 135 4.42 -6.56 4.13
CA LEU A 135 4.07 -7.06 5.46
C LEU A 135 4.05 -8.60 5.49
N ALA A 136 3.50 -9.25 4.47
CA ALA A 136 3.52 -10.71 4.37
C ALA A 136 4.95 -11.27 4.25
N SER A 137 5.83 -10.60 3.50
CA SER A 137 7.24 -10.98 3.39
C SER A 137 7.95 -10.90 4.75
N LYS A 138 7.80 -9.76 5.46
CA LYS A 138 8.40 -9.57 6.79
C LYS A 138 7.83 -10.53 7.84
N GLY A 139 6.52 -10.77 7.82
CA GLY A 139 5.88 -11.75 8.71
C GLY A 139 6.42 -13.17 8.50
N THR A 140 6.78 -13.51 7.25
CA THR A 140 7.40 -14.81 6.93
C THR A 140 8.85 -14.86 7.41
N SER A 141 9.62 -13.78 7.25
CA SER A 141 11.01 -13.74 7.71
C SER A 141 11.15 -13.80 9.24
N TRP A 142 10.14 -13.29 9.97
CA TRP A 142 10.04 -13.47 11.43
C TRP A 142 9.49 -14.83 11.85
N GLY A 143 9.11 -15.71 10.92
CA GLY A 143 8.54 -17.03 11.23
C GLY A 143 7.13 -16.99 11.83
N VAL A 144 6.46 -15.82 11.81
CA VAL A 144 5.12 -15.63 12.36
C VAL A 144 4.06 -16.28 11.47
N ILE A 145 4.28 -16.29 10.16
CA ILE A 145 3.37 -16.91 9.19
C ILE A 145 4.04 -18.04 8.42
N SER A 146 3.27 -19.11 8.18
CA SER A 146 3.72 -20.23 7.37
C SER A 146 3.78 -19.86 5.88
N ARG A 147 4.55 -20.61 5.09
CA ARG A 147 4.61 -20.40 3.64
C ARG A 147 3.26 -20.56 2.94
N HIS A 148 2.38 -21.41 3.46
CA HIS A 148 1.03 -21.55 2.94
C HIS A 148 0.20 -20.27 3.16
N VAL A 149 0.25 -19.70 4.37
CA VAL A 149 -0.40 -18.42 4.70
C VAL A 149 0.18 -17.28 3.87
N TYR A 150 1.50 -17.24 3.70
CA TYR A 150 2.17 -16.28 2.82
C TYR A 150 1.57 -16.31 1.41
N LEU A 151 1.49 -17.48 0.77
CA LEU A 151 0.94 -17.61 -0.58
C LEU A 151 -0.54 -17.20 -0.67
N LEU A 152 -1.35 -17.51 0.36
CA LEU A 152 -2.74 -17.04 0.44
C LEU A 152 -2.83 -15.51 0.52
N LEU A 153 -1.98 -14.87 1.33
CA LEU A 153 -1.94 -13.41 1.46
C LEU A 153 -1.46 -12.72 0.19
N ILE A 154 -0.43 -13.25 -0.48
CA ILE A 154 0.02 -12.74 -1.78
C ILE A 154 -1.11 -12.85 -2.81
N GLY A 155 -1.80 -14.00 -2.87
CA GLY A 155 -2.93 -14.21 -3.78
C GLY A 155 -4.11 -13.27 -3.49
N ALA A 156 -4.46 -13.09 -2.22
CA ALA A 156 -5.51 -12.18 -1.79
C ALA A 156 -5.17 -10.72 -2.13
N ASN A 157 -3.92 -10.29 -1.90
CA ASN A 157 -3.49 -8.95 -2.21
C ASN A 157 -3.47 -8.69 -3.73
N ALA A 158 -2.96 -9.64 -4.52
CA ALA A 158 -2.98 -9.56 -5.99
C ALA A 158 -4.41 -9.48 -6.55
N LEU A 159 -5.31 -10.30 -6.03
CA LEU A 159 -6.72 -10.27 -6.41
C LEU A 159 -7.37 -8.94 -6.01
N SER A 160 -7.14 -8.46 -4.80
CA SER A 160 -7.70 -7.19 -4.33
C SER A 160 -7.20 -5.98 -5.12
N LEU A 161 -5.91 -5.93 -5.48
CA LEU A 161 -5.35 -4.87 -6.32
C LEU A 161 -5.89 -4.91 -7.74
N SER A 162 -6.03 -6.12 -8.30
CA SER A 162 -6.68 -6.31 -9.59
C SER A 162 -8.12 -5.79 -9.57
N LEU A 163 -8.82 -5.96 -8.44
CA LEU A 163 -10.20 -5.49 -8.27
C LEU A 163 -10.33 -3.98 -7.99
N ALA A 164 -9.26 -3.31 -7.58
CA ALA A 164 -9.29 -1.92 -7.15
C ALA A 164 -9.84 -0.94 -8.21
N PRO A 165 -9.46 -1.01 -9.51
CA PRO A 165 -10.00 -0.10 -10.53
C PRO A 165 -11.53 -0.17 -10.67
N TRP A 166 -12.13 -1.36 -10.52
CA TRP A 166 -13.59 -1.50 -10.55
C TRP A 166 -14.23 -0.96 -9.27
N LEU A 167 -13.62 -1.16 -8.11
CA LEU A 167 -14.09 -0.57 -6.85
C LEU A 167 -14.12 0.97 -6.93
N PHE A 168 -13.10 1.58 -7.54
CA PHE A 168 -13.07 3.02 -7.79
C PHE A 168 -14.21 3.50 -8.68
N ARG A 169 -14.54 2.76 -9.76
CA ARG A 169 -15.66 3.11 -10.66
C ARG A 169 -17.03 2.94 -9.99
N LEU A 170 -17.21 1.90 -9.18
CA LEU A 170 -18.46 1.62 -8.48
C LEU A 170 -18.81 2.69 -7.42
N ARG A 171 -17.82 3.41 -6.91
CA ARG A 171 -18.02 4.53 -5.97
C ARG A 171 -19.00 5.57 -6.50
N ASP A 172 -18.96 5.87 -7.80
CA ASP A 172 -19.77 6.94 -8.39
C ASP A 172 -21.25 6.53 -8.52
N VAL A 173 -21.54 5.23 -8.43
CA VAL A 173 -22.89 4.66 -8.43
C VAL A 173 -23.50 4.60 -7.02
N LEU A 174 -22.67 4.56 -5.97
CA LEU A 174 -23.06 4.56 -4.54
C LEU A 174 -23.40 5.98 -4.06
#